data_AF-A0A8J3E8U9-F1
#
_entry.id   AF-A0A8J3E8U9-F1
#
_cell.length_a   1.000
_cell.length_b   1.000
_cell.length_c   1.000
_cell.angle_alpha   90.00
_cell.angle_beta   90.00
_cell.angle_gamma   90.00
#
_symmetry.space_group_name_H-M   'P 1'
#
loop_
_entity.id
_entity.type
_entity.pdbx_description
1 polymer ?
#
loop_
_entity_poly.entity_id
_entity_poly.type
_entity_poly.pdbx_seq_one_letter_code
_entity_poly.pdbx_strand_id
1 'polypeptide(L)'
;MGKNKECFAQYARKVHQCSVGKLLDDFAAEGVTTQQASQLTGYAVSTINKYLRKHRVKLINERLKLAHEEPTAFEENFYKAEMNIFNFLSKSWDC
;
A
#
# COMPACT_ATOMS: atom_id res chain seq x y z
N MET A 1 -25.02 5.05 10.26
CA MET A 1 -23.98 4.82 11.30
C MET A 1 -22.84 5.82 11.11
N GLY A 2 -22.93 7.00 11.74
CA GLY A 2 -21.82 7.96 11.75
C GLY A 2 -20.78 7.50 12.77
N LYS A 3 -19.77 6.76 12.34
CA LYS A 3 -18.68 6.35 13.22
C LYS A 3 -17.89 7.60 13.64
N ASN A 4 -17.69 7.73 14.95
CA ASN A 4 -17.02 8.84 15.60
C ASN A 4 -15.84 9.38 14.79
N LYS A 5 -15.83 10.70 14.56
CA LYS A 5 -14.69 11.46 14.00
C LYS A 5 -13.51 11.51 14.98
N GLU A 6 -13.26 10.44 15.71
CA GLU A 6 -12.10 10.37 16.59
C GLU A 6 -10.83 10.29 15.74
N CYS A 7 -9.80 10.99 16.18
CA CYS A 7 -8.52 10.98 15.48
C CYS A 7 -7.86 9.60 15.65
N PHE A 8 -7.17 9.07 14.64
CA PHE A 8 -6.44 7.79 14.73
C PHE A 8 -5.52 7.70 15.97
N ALA A 9 -4.95 8.83 16.39
CA ALA A 9 -4.16 8.93 17.61
C ALA A 9 -4.97 8.74 18.91
N GLN A 10 -6.23 9.18 18.93
CA GLN A 10 -7.14 8.92 20.04
C GLN A 10 -7.57 7.46 20.06
N TYR A 11 -7.81 6.85 18.88
CA TYR A 11 -8.10 5.43 18.78
C TYR A 11 -6.97 4.57 19.36
N ALA A 12 -5.71 4.81 18.95
CA ALA A 12 -4.56 4.08 19.47
C ALA A 12 -4.46 4.17 21.01
N ARG A 13 -4.72 5.35 21.58
CA ARG A 13 -4.70 5.57 23.03
C ARG A 13 -5.88 4.96 23.77
N LYS A 14 -7.10 5.06 23.25
CA LYS A 14 -8.31 4.61 23.93
C LYS A 14 -8.51 3.10 23.85
N VAL A 15 -8.22 2.52 22.68
CA VAL A 15 -8.52 1.10 22.39
C VAL A 15 -7.32 0.23 22.73
N HIS A 16 -6.13 0.62 22.28
CA HIS A 16 -4.91 -0.18 22.41
C HIS A 16 -3.97 0.30 23.53
N GLN A 17 -4.35 1.38 24.23
CA GLN A 17 -3.58 1.98 25.34
C GLN A 17 -2.11 2.25 24.97
N CYS A 18 -1.85 2.54 23.69
CA CYS A 18 -0.50 2.68 23.17
C CYS A 18 -0.34 3.95 22.33
N SER A 19 0.92 4.27 22.00
CA SER A 19 1.22 5.34 21.06
C SER A 19 0.91 4.89 19.63
N VAL A 20 0.64 5.83 18.74
CA VAL A 20 0.41 5.52 17.31
C VAL A 20 1.60 4.80 16.69
N GLY A 21 2.83 5.21 17.03
CA GLY A 21 4.04 4.54 16.54
C GLY A 21 4.04 3.07 16.95
N LYS A 22 3.83 2.79 18.24
CA LYS A 22 3.79 1.42 18.77
C LYS A 22 2.71 0.58 18.11
N LEU A 23 1.49 1.11 17.93
CA LEU A 23 0.41 0.40 17.22
C LEU A 23 0.80 0.01 15.79
N LEU A 24 1.49 0.91 15.07
CA LEU A 24 1.92 0.67 13.70
C LEU A 24 3.10 -0.32 13.65
N ASP A 25 4.00 -0.26 14.63
CA ASP A 25 5.08 -1.23 14.79
C ASP A 25 4.54 -2.62 15.10
N ASP A 26 3.53 -2.73 15.96
CA ASP A 26 2.84 -3.98 16.26
C ASP A 26 2.17 -4.55 15.00
N PHE A 27 1.48 -3.71 14.21
CA PHE A 27 0.96 -4.13 12.89
C PHE A 27 2.05 -4.58 11.93
N ALA A 28 3.21 -3.93 11.93
CA ALA A 28 4.34 -4.33 11.10
C ALA A 28 4.92 -5.68 11.55
N ALA A 29 5.05 -5.89 12.87
CA ALA A 29 5.55 -7.13 13.46
C ALA A 29 4.61 -8.32 13.18
N GLU A 30 3.30 -8.08 13.18
CA GLU A 30 2.28 -9.08 12.83
C GLU A 30 2.11 -9.29 11.31
N GLY A 31 2.86 -8.54 10.48
CA GLY A 31 2.78 -8.65 9.02
C GLY A 31 1.45 -8.15 8.44
N VAL A 32 0.74 -7.28 9.17
CA VAL A 32 -0.55 -6.72 8.78
C VAL A 32 -0.37 -5.79 7.60
N THR A 33 -1.19 -5.98 6.57
CA THR A 33 -1.19 -5.10 5.38
C THR A 33 -1.90 -3.79 5.66
N THR A 34 -1.65 -2.78 4.81
CA THR A 34 -2.36 -1.49 4.90
C THR A 34 -3.87 -1.63 4.73
N GLN A 35 -4.32 -2.58 3.91
CA GLN A 35 -5.74 -2.91 3.75
C GLN A 35 -6.33 -3.56 5.01
N GLN A 36 -5.63 -4.53 5.60
CA GLN A 36 -6.06 -5.19 6.84
C GLN A 36 -6.11 -4.21 8.01
N ALA A 37 -5.11 -3.33 8.15
CA ALA A 37 -5.12 -2.27 9.15
C ALA A 37 -6.34 -1.34 8.97
N SER A 38 -6.76 -1.07 7.73
CA SER A 38 -7.96 -0.28 7.43
C SER A 38 -9.24 -0.98 7.90
N GLN A 39 -9.33 -2.29 7.67
CA GLN A 39 -10.47 -3.09 8.11
C GLN A 39 -10.53 -3.22 9.64
N LEU A 40 -9.39 -3.49 10.29
CA LEU A 40 -9.29 -3.67 11.75
C LEU A 40 -9.62 -2.38 12.51
N THR A 41 -9.11 -1.25 12.03
CA THR A 41 -9.26 0.03 12.72
C THR A 41 -10.50 0.80 12.28
N GLY A 42 -11.06 0.47 11.12
CA GLY A 42 -12.19 1.18 10.50
C GLY A 42 -11.83 2.54 9.89
N TYR A 43 -10.54 2.90 9.86
CA TYR A 43 -10.06 4.13 9.23
C TYR A 43 -9.70 3.90 7.77
N ALA A 44 -9.84 4.95 6.95
CA ALA A 44 -9.44 4.90 5.55
C ALA A 44 -7.93 4.60 5.40
N VAL A 45 -7.57 3.82 4.38
CA VAL A 45 -6.18 3.50 4.02
C VAL A 45 -5.31 4.75 3.90
N SER A 46 -5.84 5.84 3.34
CA SER A 46 -5.14 7.13 3.24
C SER A 46 -4.74 7.71 4.60
N THR A 47 -5.57 7.53 5.63
CA THR A 47 -5.28 7.97 7.00
C THR A 47 -4.16 7.12 7.58
N ILE A 48 -4.22 5.81 7.42
CA ILE A 48 -3.18 4.88 7.89
C ILE A 48 -1.84 5.21 7.21
N ASN A 49 -1.83 5.37 5.88
CA ASN A 49 -0.65 5.75 5.11
C ASN A 49 -0.03 7.08 5.56
N LYS A 50 -0.86 8.06 5.94
CA LYS A 50 -0.38 9.33 6.50
C LYS A 50 0.39 9.11 7.79
N TYR A 51 -0.11 8.26 8.70
CA TYR A 51 0.57 7.97 9.96
C TYR A 51 1.79 7.08 9.78
N LEU A 52 1.76 6.10 8.87
CA LEU A 52 2.93 5.29 8.51
C LEU A 52 4.10 6.15 8.04
N ARG A 53 3.84 7.10 7.12
CA ARG A 53 4.87 8.06 6.65
C ARG A 53 5.40 8.92 7.79
N LYS A 54 4.52 9.43 8.66
CA LYS A 54 4.89 10.27 9.80
C LYS A 54 5.79 9.54 10.79
N HIS A 55 5.49 8.26 11.05
CA HIS A 55 6.22 7.42 12.01
C HIS A 55 7.35 6.60 11.38
N ARG A 56 7.59 6.73 10.07
CA ARG A 56 8.59 5.98 9.31
C ARG A 56 8.43 4.45 9.38
N VAL A 57 7.20 3.99 9.57
CA VAL A 57 6.85 2.55 9.59
C VAL A 57 6.41 2.11 8.20
N LYS A 58 6.87 0.95 7.74
CA LYS A 58 6.46 0.36 6.47
C LYS A 58 5.65 -0.90 6.78
N LEU A 59 4.35 -0.87 6.46
CA LEU A 59 3.54 -2.09 6.42
C LEU A 59 3.75 -2.79 5.07
N ILE A 60 3.57 -4.11 5.07
CA ILE A 60 3.65 -4.91 3.86
C ILE A 60 2.47 -4.53 2.97
N ASN A 61 2.74 -3.79 1.90
CA ASN A 61 1.76 -3.49 0.85
C ASN A 61 1.60 -4.73 -0.03
N GLU A 62 0.85 -5.71 0.46
CA GLU A 62 0.29 -6.85 -0.27
C GLU A 62 1.22 -7.72 -1.13
N ARG A 63 1.15 -9.01 -0.79
CA ARG A 63 1.63 -10.18 -1.51
C ARG A 63 3.13 -10.18 -1.76
N LEU A 64 3.85 -10.82 -0.83
CA LEU A 64 4.78 -11.86 -1.27
C LEU A 64 3.95 -12.86 -2.10
N LYS A 65 3.76 -12.58 -3.38
CA LYS A 65 3.59 -13.66 -4.34
C LYS A 65 4.88 -14.46 -4.21
N LEU A 66 4.76 -15.72 -3.78
CA LEU A 66 5.82 -16.70 -4.03
C LEU A 66 6.22 -16.54 -5.50
N ALA A 67 7.53 -16.59 -5.78
CA ALA A 67 8.14 -16.29 -7.08
C ALA A 67 7.79 -17.30 -8.21
N HIS A 68 6.52 -17.69 -8.32
CA HIS A 68 6.04 -18.79 -9.14
C HIS A 68 4.60 -18.59 -9.61
N GLU A 69 4.31 -17.41 -10.16
CA GLU A 69 3.17 -17.26 -11.06
C GLU A 69 3.74 -16.76 -12.39
N GLU A 70 3.71 -17.61 -13.41
CA GLU A 70 3.98 -17.19 -14.79
C GLU A 70 3.03 -16.03 -15.14
N PRO A 71 3.53 -15.00 -15.85
CA PRO A 71 2.71 -13.86 -16.23
C PRO A 71 1.49 -14.33 -17.02
N THR A 72 0.34 -13.73 -16.74
CA THR A 72 -0.88 -13.99 -17.49
C THR A 72 -0.73 -13.50 -18.93
N ALA A 73 -1.47 -14.09 -19.88
CA ALA A 73 -1.46 -13.66 -21.27
C ALA A 73 -1.80 -12.16 -21.45
N PHE A 74 -2.55 -11.57 -20.52
CA PHE A 74 -2.80 -10.13 -20.50
C PHE A 74 -1.54 -9.33 -20.15
N GLU A 75 -0.82 -9.73 -19.09
CA GLU A 75 0.42 -9.07 -18.65
C GLU A 75 1.50 -9.17 -19.74
N GLU A 76 1.66 -10.34 -20.37
CA GLU A 76 2.59 -10.49 -21.50
C GLU A 76 2.26 -9.55 -22.67
N ASN A 77 0.97 -9.40 -22.99
CA ASN A 77 0.53 -8.51 -24.07
C ASN A 77 0.70 -7.02 -23.70
N PHE A 78 0.48 -6.66 -22.43
CA PHE A 78 0.69 -5.31 -21.94
C PHE A 78 2.17 -4.90 -22.03
N TYR A 79 3.09 -5.77 -21.59
CA TYR A 79 4.54 -5.51 -21.70
C TYR A 79 5.02 -5.46 -23.15
N LYS A 80 4.45 -6.27 -24.05
CA LYS A 80 4.73 -6.19 -25.50
C LYS A 80 4.26 -4.86 -26.09
N ALA A 81 3.13 -4.32 -25.64
CA ALA A 81 2.59 -3.06 -26.14
C ALA A 81 3.40 -1.85 -25.67
N GLU A 82 3.86 -1.81 -24.42
CA GLU A 82 4.69 -0.70 -23.91
C GLU A 82 6.05 -0.60 -24.62
N MET A 83 6.66 -1.72 -25.01
CA MET A 83 7.89 -1.73 -25.81
C MET A 83 7.70 -1.11 -27.22
N ASN A 84 6.48 -1.10 -27.75
CA ASN A 84 6.19 -0.50 -29.05
C ASN A 84 5.98 1.03 -28.99
N ILE A 85 5.67 1.59 -27.81
CA ILE A 85 5.52 3.05 -27.64
C ILE A 85 6.89 3.74 -27.66
N PHE A 86 7.95 3.07 -27.16
CA PHE A 86 9.32 3.58 -27.26
C PHE A 86 9.95 3.40 -28.66
N ASN A 87 9.46 2.46 -29.48
CA ASN A 87 9.87 2.34 -30.89
C ASN A 87 9.25 3.41 -31.81
N PHE A 88 8.23 4.13 -31.35
CA PHE A 88 7.62 5.19 -32.16
C PHE A 88 8.41 6.52 -32.12
N LEU A 89 9.30 6.70 -31.13
CA LEU A 89 10.13 7.90 -30.98
C LEU A 89 11.55 7.75 -31.55
N SER A 90 11.88 6.61 -32.19
CA SER A 90 13.16 6.38 -32.85
C SER A 90 13.11 6.43 -34.37
N LYS A 91 12.03 6.96 -34.98
CA LYS A 91 12.16 7.53 -36.32
C LYS A 91 12.99 8.81 -36.19
N SER A 92 14.29 8.63 -36.43
CA SER A 92 15.20 9.68 -36.85
C SER A 92 14.46 10.63 -37.79
N TRP A 93 14.52 11.93 -37.48
CA TRP A 93 14.49 12.93 -38.54
C TRP A 93 15.80 12.75 -39.31
N ASP A 94 15.83 11.76 -40.19
CA ASP A 94 16.85 11.67 -41.21
C ASP A 94 16.63 12.86 -42.15
N CYS A 95 17.62 13.75 -42.12
CA CYS A 95 18.10 14.69 -43.14
C CYS A 95 17.16 15.00 -44.32
#